data_AF-A0A0C3Q3S7-F1
#
_entry.id   AF-A0A0C3Q3S7-F1
#
_cell.length_a   1.000
_cell.length_b   1.000
_cell.length_c   1.000
_cell.angle_alpha   90.00
_cell.angle_beta   90.00
_cell.angle_gamma   90.00
#
_symmetry.space_group_name_H-M   'P 1'
#
loop_
_entity.id
_entity.type
_entity.pdbx_description
1 polymer ?
#
loop_
_entity_poly.entity_id
_entity_poly.type
_entity_poly.pdbx_seq_one_letter_code
_entity_poly.pdbx_strand_id
1 'polypeptide(L)'
;RSNGPRRRGIYQGLQLEQDWKAARKRLKWQIFVDIFLMIIWAAAAFYVLWGARCPPGGFEGWCNAYNVATAAAFLLSVTFGISTYFDIRDLFASKQSPRT
;
A
#
# COMPACT_ATOMS: atom_id res chain seq x y z
N ARG A 1 -38.18 -17.30 19.27
CA ARG A 1 -38.46 -15.86 19.09
C ARG A 1 -37.32 -15.27 18.27
N SER A 2 -37.51 -15.00 16.98
CA SER A 2 -36.54 -14.26 16.18
C SER A 2 -36.58 -12.81 16.63
N ASN A 3 -35.47 -12.31 17.17
CA ASN A 3 -35.27 -10.87 17.26
C ASN A 3 -35.06 -10.39 15.81
N GLY A 4 -36.12 -9.89 15.18
CA GLY A 4 -36.00 -9.21 13.88
C GLY A 4 -34.92 -8.13 13.94
N PRO A 5 -34.33 -7.75 12.80
CA PRO A 5 -33.24 -6.78 12.78
C PRO A 5 -33.67 -5.52 13.53
N ARG A 6 -32.99 -5.23 14.65
CA ARG A 6 -33.19 -3.99 15.41
C ARG A 6 -33.08 -2.85 14.42
N ARG A 7 -34.16 -2.08 14.24
CA ARG A 7 -34.13 -0.83 13.46
C ARG A 7 -33.00 0.02 14.03
N ARG A 8 -31.88 0.08 13.31
CA ARG A 8 -30.76 0.95 13.67
C ARG A 8 -31.30 2.37 13.70
N GLY A 9 -30.99 3.11 14.77
CA GLY A 9 -31.39 4.51 14.87
C GLY A 9 -30.86 5.28 13.67
N ILE A 10 -31.60 6.28 13.18
CA ILE A 10 -31.25 7.10 12.01
C ILE A 10 -29.82 7.67 12.14
N TYR A 11 -29.44 8.09 13.35
CA TYR A 11 -28.10 8.56 13.69
C TYR A 11 -26.99 7.52 13.53
N GLN A 12 -27.27 6.26 13.87
CA GLN A 12 -26.30 5.17 13.72
C GLN A 12 -26.03 4.86 12.24
N GLY A 13 -27.06 4.95 11.39
CA GLY A 13 -26.89 4.82 9.94
C GLY A 13 -26.12 5.99 9.30
N LEU A 14 -26.26 7.20 9.86
CA LEU A 14 -25.49 8.38 9.46
C LEU A 14 -24.01 8.28 9.85
N GLN A 15 -23.72 7.86 11.09
CA GLN A 15 -22.35 7.68 11.57
C GLN A 15 -21.61 6.64 10.72
N LEU A 16 -22.20 5.46 10.49
CA LEU A 16 -21.60 4.42 9.66
C LEU A 16 -21.30 4.88 8.22
N GLU A 17 -22.13 5.77 7.66
CA GLU A 17 -21.88 6.31 6.33
C GLU A 17 -20.72 7.31 6.32
N GLN A 18 -20.60 8.15 7.35
CA GLN A 18 -19.47 9.07 7.50
C GLN A 18 -18.16 8.30 7.67
N ASP A 19 -18.16 7.28 8.52
CA ASP A 19 -17.01 6.40 8.74
C ASP A 19 -16.61 5.68 7.45
N TRP A 20 -17.59 5.16 6.71
CA TRP A 20 -17.35 4.53 5.41
C TRP A 20 -16.73 5.50 4.39
N LYS A 21 -17.24 6.74 4.31
CA LYS A 21 -16.66 7.78 3.42
C LYS A 21 -15.23 8.12 3.81
N ALA A 22 -14.97 8.29 5.11
CA ALA A 22 -13.64 8.61 5.63
C ALA A 22 -12.64 7.47 5.38
N ALA A 23 -13.04 6.22 5.68
CA ALA A 23 -12.24 5.03 5.45
C ALA A 23 -11.89 4.88 3.97
N ARG A 24 -12.86 5.05 3.05
CA ARG A 24 -12.59 4.97 1.61
C ARG A 24 -11.71 6.12 1.10
N LYS A 25 -11.85 7.32 1.65
CA LYS A 25 -10.94 8.44 1.32
C LYS A 25 -9.51 8.11 1.74
N ARG A 26 -9.33 7.59 2.96
CA ARG A 26 -8.02 7.15 3.46
C ARG A 26 -7.44 6.02 2.63
N LEU A 27 -8.25 5.02 2.27
CA LEU A 27 -7.82 3.89 1.44
C LEU A 27 -7.33 4.34 0.06
N LYS A 28 -8.04 5.26 -0.60
CA LYS A 28 -7.59 5.83 -1.88
C LYS A 28 -6.27 6.60 -1.75
N TRP A 29 -6.10 7.31 -0.64
CA TRP A 29 -4.84 8.01 -0.35
C TRP A 29 -3.70 7.02 -0.12
N GLN A 30 -3.95 5.94 0.63
CA GLN A 30 -2.97 4.89 0.87
C GLN A 30 -2.54 4.20 -0.43
N ILE A 31 -3.48 3.84 -1.30
CA ILE A 31 -3.19 3.31 -2.65
C ILE A 31 -2.28 4.25 -3.43
N PHE A 32 -2.57 5.56 -3.40
CA PHE A 32 -1.74 6.55 -4.10
C PHE A 32 -0.30 6.57 -3.54
N VAL A 33 -0.15 6.58 -2.22
CA VAL A 33 1.16 6.56 -1.55
C VAL A 33 1.92 5.27 -1.87
N ASP A 34 1.27 4.11 -1.81
CA ASP A 34 1.89 2.82 -2.09
C ASP A 34 2.34 2.71 -3.55
N ILE A 35 1.52 3.15 -4.51
CA ILE A 35 1.92 3.19 -5.93
C ILE A 35 3.12 4.12 -6.13
N PHE A 36 3.09 5.31 -5.51
CA PHE A 36 4.17 6.28 -5.62
C PHE A 36 5.49 5.73 -5.07
N LEU A 37 5.45 5.14 -3.87
CA LEU A 37 6.62 4.54 -3.23
C LEU A 37 7.11 3.31 -4.01
N MET A 38 6.20 2.47 -4.52
CA MET A 38 6.55 1.36 -5.40
C MET A 38 7.37 1.84 -6.60
N ILE A 39 6.89 2.87 -7.30
CA ILE A 39 7.56 3.41 -8.49
C ILE A 39 8.93 4.02 -8.13
N ILE A 40 9.01 4.81 -7.07
CA ILE A 40 10.28 5.44 -6.67
C ILE A 40 11.34 4.40 -6.31
N TRP A 41 10.98 3.41 -5.50
CA TRP A 41 11.94 2.38 -5.09
C TRP A 41 12.34 1.46 -6.25
N ALA A 42 11.38 1.12 -7.12
CA ALA A 42 11.68 0.39 -8.34
C ALA A 42 12.63 1.19 -9.24
N ALA A 43 12.33 2.46 -9.52
CA ALA A 43 13.15 3.32 -10.35
C ALA A 43 14.57 3.48 -9.79
N ALA A 44 14.71 3.66 -8.47
CA ALA A 44 16.01 3.73 -7.80
C ALA A 44 16.81 2.42 -7.97
N ALA A 45 16.19 1.27 -7.71
CA ALA A 45 16.85 -0.03 -7.86
C ALA A 45 17.25 -0.31 -9.33
N PHE A 46 16.37 -0.03 -10.29
CA PHE A 46 16.66 -0.21 -11.72
C PHE A 46 17.75 0.73 -12.22
N TYR A 47 17.74 2.00 -11.79
CA TYR A 47 18.77 2.97 -12.15
C TYR A 47 20.16 2.50 -11.70
N VAL A 48 20.26 2.00 -10.47
CA VAL A 48 21.51 1.44 -9.94
C VAL A 48 21.95 0.21 -10.73
N LEU A 49 21.04 -0.68 -11.08
CA LEU A 49 21.36 -1.92 -11.82
C LEU A 49 21.73 -1.68 -13.29
N TRP A 50 21.27 -0.57 -13.88
CA TRP A 50 21.62 -0.16 -15.25
C TRP A 50 23.07 0.34 -15.36
N GLY A 51 23.64 0.83 -14.25
CA GLY A 51 24.99 1.39 -14.20
C GLY A 51 26.10 0.34 -14.04
N ALA A 52 27.31 0.84 -13.81
CA ALA A 52 28.46 0.01 -13.48
C ALA A 52 28.23 -0.71 -12.13
N ARG A 53 28.48 -2.02 -12.09
CA ARG A 53 28.27 -2.83 -10.89
C ARG A 53 29.38 -2.60 -9.86
N CYS A 54 29.01 -2.52 -8.59
CA CYS A 54 29.96 -2.45 -7.49
C CYS A 54 30.41 -3.88 -7.11
N PRO A 55 31.69 -4.25 -7.34
CA PRO A 55 32.17 -5.59 -7.02
C PRO A 55 32.12 -5.83 -5.51
N PRO A 56 31.63 -7.00 -5.05
CA PRO A 56 31.63 -7.34 -3.62
C PRO A 56 33.02 -7.18 -2.99
N GLY A 57 33.07 -6.61 -1.78
CA GLY A 57 34.33 -6.35 -1.06
C GLY A 57 35.11 -5.10 -1.51
N GLY A 58 34.66 -4.40 -2.56
CA GLY A 58 35.26 -3.14 -3.00
C GLY A 58 35.08 -1.99 -2.00
N PHE A 59 36.00 -1.03 -2.05
CA PHE A 59 35.97 0.22 -1.26
C PHE A 59 35.77 -0.04 0.24
N GLU A 60 36.61 -0.90 0.84
CA GLU A 60 36.55 -1.26 2.27
C GLU A 60 35.17 -1.77 2.72
N GLY A 61 34.44 -2.44 1.81
CA GLY A 61 33.12 -3.00 2.09
C GLY A 61 31.95 -2.07 1.77
N TRP A 62 32.17 -0.84 1.31
CA TRP A 62 31.11 0.07 0.87
C TRP A 62 30.24 -0.56 -0.23
N CYS A 63 30.84 -1.29 -1.18
CA CYS A 63 30.09 -2.00 -2.22
C CYS A 63 29.09 -3.01 -1.64
N ASN A 64 29.40 -3.65 -0.51
CA ASN A 64 28.49 -4.62 0.10
C ASN A 64 27.26 -3.90 0.67
N ALA A 65 27.47 -2.81 1.41
CA ALA A 65 26.36 -1.99 1.94
C ALA A 65 25.51 -1.41 0.81
N TYR A 66 26.14 -0.93 -0.26
CA TYR A 66 25.46 -0.41 -1.46
C TYR A 66 24.59 -1.48 -2.14
N ASN A 67 25.13 -2.68 -2.34
CA ASN A 67 24.40 -3.79 -2.96
C ASN A 67 23.23 -4.26 -2.07
N VAL A 68 23.43 -4.31 -0.74
CA VAL A 68 22.36 -4.63 0.22
C VAL A 68 21.25 -3.57 0.19
N ALA A 69 21.60 -2.29 0.19
CA ALA A 69 20.62 -1.21 0.08
C ALA A 69 19.83 -1.27 -1.23
N THR A 70 20.50 -1.59 -2.35
CA THR A 70 19.86 -1.78 -3.65
C THR A 70 18.88 -2.97 -3.64
N ALA A 71 19.29 -4.10 -3.06
CA ALA A 71 18.41 -5.25 -2.89
C ALA A 71 17.20 -4.92 -1.99
N ALA A 72 17.41 -4.18 -0.90
CA ALA A 72 16.34 -3.74 -0.03
C ALA A 72 15.36 -2.80 -0.75
N ALA A 73 15.84 -1.87 -1.59
CA ALA A 73 14.99 -1.02 -2.42
C ALA A 73 14.10 -1.83 -3.36
N PHE A 74 14.66 -2.87 -4.00
CA PHE A 74 13.87 -3.77 -4.83
C PHE A 74 12.79 -4.50 -4.01
N LEU A 75 13.15 -5.06 -2.86
CA LEU A 75 12.19 -5.73 -1.97
C LEU A 75 11.09 -4.78 -1.51
N LEU A 76 11.42 -3.54 -1.14
CA LEU A 76 10.44 -2.51 -0.79
C LEU A 76 9.46 -2.25 -1.93
N SER A 77 9.94 -2.12 -3.17
CA SER A 77 9.05 -1.93 -4.32
C SER A 77 8.07 -3.09 -4.49
N VAL A 78 8.52 -4.34 -4.29
CA VAL A 78 7.65 -5.53 -4.36
C VAL A 78 6.62 -5.51 -3.23
N THR A 79 7.03 -5.18 -2.00
CA THR A 79 6.13 -5.08 -0.85
C THR A 79 5.06 -4.02 -1.06
N PHE A 80 5.41 -2.82 -1.57
CA PHE A 80 4.43 -1.79 -1.91
C PHE A 80 3.49 -2.22 -3.05
N GLY A 81 3.98 -2.98 -4.03
CA GLY A 81 3.14 -3.55 -5.08
C GLY A 81 2.12 -4.57 -4.55
N ILE A 82 2.54 -5.43 -3.63
CA ILE A 82 1.64 -6.37 -2.94
C ILE A 82 0.61 -5.62 -2.08
N SER A 83 1.04 -4.61 -1.32
CA SER A 83 0.15 -3.74 -0.53
C SER A 83 -0.91 -3.07 -1.42
N THR A 84 -0.47 -2.45 -2.52
CA THR A 84 -1.34 -1.82 -3.52
C THR A 84 -2.39 -2.80 -4.05
N TYR A 85 -2.01 -4.05 -4.35
CA TYR A 85 -2.94 -5.07 -4.80
C TYR A 85 -4.05 -5.33 -3.76
N PHE A 86 -3.67 -5.51 -2.50
CA PHE A 86 -4.65 -5.73 -1.42
C PHE A 86 -5.55 -4.51 -1.20
N ASP A 87 -5.00 -3.30 -1.20
CA ASP A 87 -5.79 -2.08 -1.03
C ASP A 87 -6.81 -1.89 -2.16
N ILE A 88 -6.45 -2.22 -3.40
CA ILE A 88 -7.38 -2.22 -4.53
C ILE A 88 -8.51 -3.23 -4.31
N ARG A 89 -8.17 -4.46 -3.89
CA ARG A 89 -9.17 -5.50 -3.59
C ARG A 89 -10.12 -5.06 -2.47
N ASP A 90 -9.61 -4.44 -1.43
CA ASP A 90 -10.40 -3.88 -0.33
C ASP A 90 -11.29 -2.71 -0.78
N LEU A 91 -10.79 -1.87 -1.69
CA LEU A 91 -11.57 -0.77 -2.25
C LEU A 91 -12.75 -1.26 -3.11
N PHE A 92 -12.56 -2.38 -3.81
CA PHE A 92 -13.62 -3.06 -4.56
C PHE A 92 -14.61 -3.77 -3.64
N ALA A 93 -14.14 -4.48 -2.60
CA ALA A 93 -14.99 -5.15 -1.63
C ALA A 93 -15.88 -4.15 -0.86
N SER A 94 -15.33 -2.98 -0.52
CA SER A 94 -16.05 -1.90 0.17
C SER A 94 -16.89 -0.99 -0.75
N LYS A 95 -17.20 -1.43 -1.98
CA LYS A 95 -17.93 -0.62 -2.96
C LYS A 95 -19.33 -0.25 -2.50
N GLN A 96 -20.04 -1.17 -1.84
CA GLN A 96 -21.40 -0.97 -1.34
C GLN A 96 -21.38 -0.13 -0.06
N SER A 97 -22.36 0.77 0.05
CA SER A 97 -22.51 1.61 1.24
C SER A 97 -23.27 0.86 2.34
N PRO A 98 -23.11 1.21 3.62
CA PRO A 98 -23.88 0.60 4.71
C PRO A 98 -25.41 0.82 4.65
N ARG A 99 -25.91 1.57 3.65
CA ARG A 99 -27.34 1.85 3.42
C ARG A 99 -28.00 0.97 2.36
N THR A 100 -27.21 0.27 1.55
CA THR A 100 -27.70 -0.66 0.52
C THR A 100 -27.90 -2.05 1.10
#